data_AF-W1XXG1-F1
#
_entry.id   AF-W1XXG1-F1
#
_cell.length_a   1.000
_cell.length_b   1.000
_cell.length_c   1.000
_cell.angle_alpha   90.00
_cell.angle_beta   90.00
_cell.angle_gamma   90.00
#
_symmetry.space_group_name_H-M   'P 1'
#
loop_
_entity.id
_entity.type
_entity.pdbx_description
1 polymer ?
#
loop_
_entity_poly.entity_id
_entity_poly.type
_entity_poly.pdbx_seq_one_letter_code
_entity_poly.pdbx_strand_id
1 'polypeptide(L)' 'KQAKDIMDAGKLVTDELVIALVKERIAQEDCRNGFLLDGFPRTIPQADAMKEAGINVDYVLEFDVPDEL' A
#
# COMPACT_ATOMS: atom_id res chain seq x y z
N LYS A 1 -14.75 -0.35 -6.69
CA LYS A 1 -16.16 -0.32 -6.22
C LYS A 1 -16.31 -0.93 -4.83
N GLN A 2 -15.80 -2.15 -4.60
CA GLN A 2 -15.88 -2.87 -3.32
C GLN A 2 -15.36 -2.11 -2.10
N ALA A 3 -14.26 -1.37 -2.21
CA ALA A 3 -13.69 -0.61 -1.09
C ALA A 3 -14.64 0.47 -0.56
N LYS A 4 -15.33 1.19 -1.46
CA LYS A 4 -16.29 2.22 -1.09
C LYS A 4 -17.48 1.63 -0.34
N ASP A 5 -18.02 0.52 -0.81
CA ASP A 5 -19.18 -0.13 -0.17
C ASP A 5 -18.83 -0.68 1.23
N ILE A 6 -17.59 -1.12 1.45
CA ILE A 6 -17.08 -1.61 2.74
C ILE A 6 -16.87 -0.46 3.73
N MET A 7 -16.30 0.66 3.25
CA MET A 7 -16.11 1.87 4.04
C MET A 7 -17.44 2.52 4.40
N ASP A 8 -18.38 2.61 3.45
CA ASP A 8 -19.73 3.14 3.68
C ASP A 8 -20.50 2.27 4.69
N ALA A 9 -20.17 0.98 4.80
CA ALA A 9 -20.69 0.07 5.82
C ALA A 9 -19.97 0.15 7.18
N GLY A 10 -19.01 1.08 7.35
CA GLY A 10 -18.24 1.26 8.59
C GLY A 10 -17.27 0.12 8.91
N LYS A 11 -16.96 -0.73 7.93
CA LYS A 11 -16.05 -1.87 8.12
C LYS A 11 -14.63 -1.46 7.78
N LEU A 12 -13.67 -2.00 8.54
CA LEU A 12 -12.25 -1.88 8.22
C LEU A 12 -11.97 -2.54 6.86
N VAL A 13 -11.20 -1.84 6.03
CA VAL A 13 -10.67 -2.39 4.79
C VAL A 13 -9.66 -3.48 5.17
N THR A 14 -9.86 -4.70 4.67
CA THR A 14 -8.95 -5.83 4.94
C THR A 14 -7.63 -5.64 4.19
N ASP A 15 -6.54 -6.17 4.72
CA ASP A 15 -5.21 -6.11 4.08
C ASP A 15 -5.25 -6.67 2.66
N GLU A 16 -5.95 -7.79 2.46
CA GLU A 16 -6.16 -8.40 1.13
C GLU A 16 -6.80 -7.42 0.13
N LEU A 17 -7.80 -6.64 0.57
CA LEU A 17 -8.44 -5.66 -0.31
C LEU A 17 -7.49 -4.51 -0.61
N VAL A 18 -6.71 -4.04 0.36
CA VAL A 18 -5.70 -2.98 0.12
C VAL A 18 -4.66 -3.46 -0.90
N ILE A 19 -4.16 -4.69 -0.76
CA ILE A 19 -3.19 -5.27 -1.69
C ILE A 19 -3.77 -5.37 -3.11
N ALA A 20 -5.02 -5.81 -3.25
CA ALA A 20 -5.69 -5.85 -4.54
C ALA A 20 -5.78 -4.45 -5.18
N LEU A 21 -6.14 -3.42 -4.40
CA LEU A 21 -6.21 -2.04 -4.87
C LEU A 21 -4.83 -1.49 -5.27
N VAL A 22 -3.79 -1.75 -4.47
CA VAL A 22 -2.42 -1.32 -4.79
C VAL A 22 -1.96 -1.99 -6.07
N LYS A 23 -2.20 -3.29 -6.24
CA LYS A 23 -1.83 -4.04 -7.45
C LYS A 23 -2.52 -3.49 -8.71
N GLU A 24 -3.81 -3.20 -8.63
CA GLU A 24 -4.55 -2.55 -9.71
C GLU A 24 -3.99 -1.15 -10.01
N ARG A 25 -3.63 -0.39 -8.98
CA ARG A 25 -3.14 0.98 -9.13
C ARG A 25 -1.77 1.06 -9.79
N ILE A 26 -0.81 0.25 -9.36
CA ILE A 26 0.56 0.27 -9.89
C ILE A 26 0.64 -0.33 -11.31
N ALA A 27 -0.39 -1.03 -11.77
CA ALA A 27 -0.47 -1.55 -13.14
C ALA A 27 -0.87 -0.48 -14.18
N GLN A 28 -1.24 0.72 -13.74
CA GLN A 28 -1.63 1.81 -14.63
C GLN A 28 -0.41 2.44 -15.34
N GLU A 29 -0.67 3.09 -16.48
CA GLU A 29 0.39 3.59 -17.37
C GLU A 29 1.32 4.61 -16.71
N ASP A 30 0.80 5.42 -15.79
CA ASP A 30 1.56 6.44 -15.08
C ASP A 30 2.56 5.85 -14.07
N CYS A 31 2.37 4.60 -13.64
CA CYS A 31 3.28 3.89 -12.74
C CYS A 31 4.38 3.10 -13.48
N ARG A 32 4.47 3.19 -14.81
CA ARG A 32 5.47 2.46 -15.61
C ARG A 32 6.91 2.81 -15.27
N ASN A 33 7.16 4.05 -14.84
CA ASN A 33 8.49 4.52 -14.45
C ASN A 33 8.78 4.31 -12.95
N GLY A 34 7.88 3.66 -12.23
CA GLY A 34 7.95 3.46 -10.79
C GLY A 34 6.75 4.07 -10.06
N PHE A 35 6.75 3.90 -8.75
CA PHE A 35 5.72 4.39 -7.86
C PHE A 35 6.34 4.74 -6.50
N LEU A 36 5.65 5.60 -5.74
CA LEU A 36 5.95 5.85 -4.34
C LEU A 36 4.76 5.40 -3.52
N LEU A 37 4.99 4.49 -2.58
CA LEU A 37 4.00 4.10 -1.59
C LEU A 37 4.20 4.96 -0.35
N ASP A 38 3.20 5.78 -0.03
CA ASP A 38 3.22 6.68 1.12
C ASP A 38 2.26 6.17 2.20
N GLY A 39 2.78 5.98 3.41
CA GLY A 39 2.05 5.43 4.53
C GLY A 39 1.57 3.99 4.32
N PHE A 40 2.17 3.23 3.39
CA PHE A 40 1.94 1.82 3.13
C PHE A 40 3.24 1.12 2.70
N PRO A 41 3.54 -0.10 3.18
CA PRO A 41 2.79 -0.87 4.20
C PRO A 41 2.96 -0.29 5.61
N ARG A 42 1.98 -0.50 6.51
CA ARG A 42 2.05 -0.10 7.93
C ARG A 42 2.29 -1.25 8.90
N THR A 43 2.04 -2.47 8.45
CA THR A 43 2.16 -3.68 9.28
C THR A 43 3.03 -4.71 8.56
N ILE A 44 3.65 -5.61 9.34
CA ILE A 44 4.45 -6.72 8.77
C ILE A 44 3.60 -7.60 7.83
N PRO A 45 2.35 -8.00 8.17
CA PRO A 45 1.50 -8.76 7.25
C PRO A 45 1.23 -8.08 5.90
N GLN A 46 1.11 -6.75 5.88
CA GLN A 46 0.96 -6.01 4.61
C GLN A 46 2.23 -6.08 3.76
N ALA A 47 3.40 -5.97 4.38
CA ALA A 47 4.68 -6.09 3.68
C ALA A 47 4.88 -7.50 3.11
N ASP A 48 4.54 -8.54 3.88
CA ASP A 48 4.57 -9.93 3.42
C ASP A 48 3.60 -10.15 2.25
N ALA A 49 2.37 -9.63 2.34
CA ALA A 49 1.38 -9.73 1.27
C ALA A 49 1.81 -8.98 -0.01
N MET A 50 2.51 -7.85 0.10
CA MET A 50 3.10 -7.17 -1.07
C MET A 50 4.13 -8.05 -1.77
N LYS A 51 4.99 -8.70 -0.99
CA LYS A 51 6.01 -9.62 -1.50
C LYS A 51 5.37 -10.81 -2.20
N GLU A 52 4.35 -11.43 -1.60
CA GLU A 52 3.59 -12.54 -2.21
C GLU A 52 2.85 -12.10 -3.48
N ALA A 53 2.36 -10.86 -3.52
CA ALA A 53 1.68 -10.29 -4.69
C ALA A 53 2.64 -9.93 -5.85
N GLY A 54 3.95 -10.02 -5.64
CA GLY A 54 4.99 -9.68 -6.62
C GLY A 54 5.22 -8.18 -6.78
N ILE A 55 4.89 -7.39 -5.76
CA ILE A 55 5.12 -5.94 -5.76
C ILE A 55 6.56 -5.72 -5.30
N ASN A 56 7.43 -5.37 -6.24
CA ASN A 56 8.84 -5.10 -5.95
C ASN A 56 9.01 -3.67 -5.42
N VAL A 57 9.76 -3.52 -4.34
CA VAL A 57 10.14 -2.23 -3.75
C VAL A 57 11.66 -2.16 -3.74
N ASP A 58 12.21 -1.15 -4.44
CA ASP A 58 13.66 -1.00 -4.57
C ASP A 58 14.29 -0.38 -3.32
N TYR A 59 13.58 0.54 -2.67
CA TYR A 59 14.09 1.32 -1.53
C TYR A 59 13.01 1.55 -0.48
N VAL A 60 13.43 1.58 0.78
CA VAL A 60 12.64 2.09 1.91
C VAL A 60 13.32 3.36 2.39
N LEU A 61 12.60 4.48 2.37
CA LEU A 61 13.11 5.79 2.78
C LEU A 61 12.49 6.16 4.12
N GLU A 62 13.32 6.16 5.16
CA GLU A 62 12.95 6.64 6.49
C GLU A 62 13.43 8.08 6.64
N PHE A 63 12.49 8.99 6.84
CA PHE A 63 12.81 10.37 7.22
C PHE A 63 13.02 10.41 8.73
N ASP A 64 14.25 10.21 9.16
CA ASP A 64 14.63 10.28 10.58
C ASP A 64 14.65 11.75 11.02
N VAL A 65 13.62 12.14 11.77
CA VAL A 65 13.46 13.47 12.37
C VAL A 65 13.25 13.26 13.87
N PRO A 66 14.08 13.88 14.74
CA PRO A 66 13.90 13.77 16.18
C PRO A 66 12.50 14.24 16.63
N ASP A 67 11.90 13.51 17.59
CA ASP A 67 10.59 13.85 18.14
C ASP A 67 10.59 15.22 18.86
N GLU A 68 11.74 15.60 19.44
CA GLU A 68 11.95 16.88 20.10
C GLU A 68 12.90 17.75 19.26
N LEU A 69 12.48 19.00 18.99
CA LEU A 69 13.24 20.03 18.25
C LEU A 69 14.08 20.91 19.17
#